data_AF-A0A1C5L804-F1
#
_entry.id   AF-A0A1C5L804-F1
#
_cell.length_a   1.000
_cell.length_b   1.000
_cell.length_c   1.000
_cell.angle_alpha   90.00
_cell.angle_beta   90.00
_cell.angle_gamma   90.00
#
_symmetry.space_group_name_H-M   'P 1'
#
loop_
_entity.id
_entity.type
_entity.pdbx_description
1 polymer ?
#
loop_
_entity_poly.entity_id
_entity_poly.type
_entity_poly.pdbx_seq_one_letter_code
_entity_poly.pdbx_strand_id
1 'polypeptide(L)'
;MKQSDIYTEALTCLRSILLADHPEFQNWIGWLERDIQDWNQQREVAHHLRAYGGMGSFNDLPSMRGNHDYIFGFLKSVCYAFGHLYGKREGISPEALMEECLHDVEQAAYHPHKALNQAIAQHLMQGDLQENLDRL
;
A
#
# COMPACT_ATOMS: atom_id res chain seq x y z
N MET A 1 -12.09 11.98 -13.22
CA MET A 1 -11.22 11.61 -12.09
C MET A 1 -9.79 11.58 -12.61
N LYS A 2 -8.82 12.16 -11.89
CA LYS A 2 -7.41 11.97 -12.25
C LYS A 2 -7.12 10.48 -12.04
N GLN A 3 -6.67 9.80 -13.09
CA GLN A 3 -6.17 8.44 -12.96
C GLN A 3 -4.95 8.51 -12.05
N SER A 4 -5.12 8.04 -10.81
CA SER A 4 -4.05 7.92 -9.83
C SER A 4 -3.20 6.71 -10.22
N ASP A 5 -1.88 6.80 -10.09
CA ASP A 5 -1.04 5.62 -10.28
C ASP A 5 -1.29 4.59 -9.16
N ILE A 6 -0.98 3.32 -9.45
CA ILE A 6 -1.30 2.18 -8.60
C ILE A 6 -0.67 2.33 -7.20
N TYR A 7 0.55 2.90 -7.11
CA TYR A 7 1.23 3.11 -5.84
C TYR A 7 0.53 4.18 -4.99
N THR A 8 0.11 5.28 -5.61
CA THR A 8 -0.68 6.32 -4.94
C THR A 8 -2.03 5.79 -4.45
N GLU A 9 -2.70 4.96 -5.25
CA GLU A 9 -3.95 4.29 -4.84
C GLU A 9 -3.73 3.39 -3.62
N ALA A 10 -2.66 2.58 -3.63
CA ALA A 10 -2.33 1.68 -2.53
C ALA A 10 -2.02 2.44 -1.22
N LEU A 11 -1.22 3.52 -1.28
CA LEU A 11 -0.96 4.38 -0.12
C LEU A 11 -2.22 5.08 0.39
N THR A 12 -3.09 5.52 -0.54
CA THR A 12 -4.37 6.14 -0.20
C THR A 12 -5.29 5.14 0.51
N CYS A 13 -5.34 3.89 0.05
CA CYS A 13 -6.10 2.82 0.68
C CYS A 13 -5.56 2.48 2.08
N LEU A 14 -4.24 2.38 2.26
CA LEU A 14 -3.63 2.24 3.59
C LEU A 14 -4.09 3.36 4.52
N ARG A 15 -4.04 4.61 4.05
CA ARG A 15 -4.43 5.77 4.85
C ARG A 15 -5.90 5.73 5.20
N SER A 16 -6.77 5.37 4.25
CA SER A 16 -8.20 5.27 4.47
C SER A 16 -8.57 4.19 5.47
N ILE A 17 -7.98 3.01 5.36
CA ILE A 17 -8.20 1.92 6.34
C ILE A 17 -7.75 2.37 7.73
N LEU A 18 -6.54 2.90 7.84
CA LEU A 18 -5.99 3.33 9.13
C LEU A 18 -6.82 4.43 9.77
N LEU A 19 -7.28 5.41 8.98
CA LEU A 19 -8.14 6.49 9.46
C LEU A 19 -9.52 5.97 9.90
N ALA A 20 -10.09 4.98 9.21
CA ALA A 20 -11.40 4.42 9.51
C ALA A 20 -11.38 3.55 10.78
N ASP A 21 -10.31 2.78 10.97
CA ASP A 21 -10.23 1.78 12.03
C ASP A 21 -9.52 2.29 13.28
N HIS A 22 -8.53 3.18 13.10
CA HIS A 22 -7.73 3.77 14.19
C HIS A 22 -7.48 5.28 13.98
N PRO A 23 -8.52 6.12 14.03
CA PRO A 23 -8.36 7.57 13.90
C PRO A 23 -7.44 8.18 14.96
N GLU A 24 -7.18 7.50 16.07
CA GLU A 24 -6.23 7.93 17.10
C GLU A 24 -4.76 7.91 16.64
N PHE A 25 -4.41 7.16 15.57
CA PHE A 25 -3.03 7.01 15.09
C PHE A 25 -2.61 8.09 14.09
N GLN A 26 -2.83 9.35 14.49
CA GLN A 26 -2.55 10.54 13.67
C GLN A 26 -1.11 10.62 13.14
N ASN A 27 -0.11 10.12 13.89
CA ASN A 27 1.28 10.12 13.43
C ASN A 27 1.48 9.22 12.20
N TRP A 28 0.96 8.00 12.22
CA TRP A 28 1.07 7.06 11.10
C TRP A 28 0.20 7.50 9.91
N ILE A 29 -0.97 8.08 10.18
CA ILE A 29 -1.80 8.70 9.14
C ILE A 29 -1.03 9.83 8.45
N GLY A 30 -0.41 10.72 9.22
CA GLY A 30 0.44 11.80 8.71
C GLY A 30 1.68 11.29 7.95
N TRP A 31 2.23 10.13 8.33
CA TRP A 31 3.29 9.49 7.57
C TRP A 31 2.83 9.01 6.19
N LEU A 32 1.64 8.42 6.08
CA LEU A 32 1.07 8.03 4.77
C LEU A 32 0.74 9.26 3.93
N GLU A 33 0.24 10.34 4.53
CA GLU A 33 0.00 11.61 3.82
C GLU A 33 1.29 12.18 3.24
N ARG A 34 2.37 12.12 4.02
CA ARG A 34 3.70 12.50 3.55
C ARG A 34 4.20 11.59 2.44
N ASP A 35 4.06 10.27 2.57
CA ASP A 35 4.47 9.32 1.52
C ASP A 35 3.76 9.61 0.20
N ILE A 36 2.45 9.88 0.24
CA ILE A 36 1.65 10.26 -0.92
C ILE A 36 2.16 11.58 -1.53
N GLN A 37 2.48 12.57 -0.69
CA GLN A 37 3.00 13.86 -1.15
C GLN A 37 4.38 13.72 -1.80
N ASP A 38 5.31 13.07 -1.11
CA ASP A 38 6.70 12.86 -1.53
C ASP A 38 6.74 12.08 -2.86
N TRP A 39 5.87 11.08 -3.00
CA TRP A 39 5.69 10.35 -4.26
C TRP A 39 5.13 11.25 -5.38
N ASN A 40 4.02 11.94 -5.15
CA ASN A 40 3.35 12.72 -6.20
C ASN A 40 4.17 13.93 -6.67
N GLN A 41 5.01 14.51 -5.81
CA GLN A 41 5.80 15.70 -6.14
C GLN A 41 7.18 15.35 -6.67
N GLN A 42 7.83 14.33 -6.09
CA GLN A 42 9.26 14.08 -6.30
C GLN A 42 9.56 12.64 -6.69
N ARG A 43 8.55 11.76 -6.74
CA ARG A 43 8.72 10.31 -6.90
C ARG A 43 9.67 9.72 -5.86
N GLU A 44 9.52 10.18 -4.61
CA GLU A 44 10.42 9.84 -3.50
C GLU A 44 9.78 8.78 -2.59
N VAL A 45 10.57 7.82 -2.09
CA VAL A 45 10.08 6.67 -1.30
C VAL A 45 10.89 6.42 -0.02
N ALA A 46 11.93 7.22 0.28
CA ALA A 46 12.79 7.01 1.43
C ALA A 46 12.07 7.28 2.75
N HIS A 47 11.14 8.24 2.79
CA HIS A 47 10.30 8.42 3.97
C HIS A 47 9.50 7.14 4.28
N HIS A 48 8.82 6.58 3.28
CA HIS A 48 8.08 5.32 3.39
C HIS A 48 8.95 4.19 3.94
N LEU A 49 10.12 3.96 3.34
CA LEU A 49 11.05 2.91 3.79
C LEU A 49 11.51 3.10 5.23
N ARG A 50 11.74 4.34 5.66
CA ARG A 50 12.13 4.64 7.04
C ARG A 50 10.99 4.38 8.02
N ALA A 51 9.75 4.64 7.63
CA ALA A 51 8.58 4.44 8.46
C ALA A 51 8.28 2.95 8.75
N TYR A 52 8.85 2.01 7.97
CA TYR A 52 8.71 0.57 8.18
C TYR A 52 9.80 -0.04 9.09
N GLY A 53 10.82 0.72 9.51
CA GLY A 53 11.94 0.22 10.30
C GLY A 53 11.93 0.70 11.76
N GLY A 54 12.22 -0.22 12.70
CA GLY A 54 12.44 0.09 14.12
C GLY A 54 11.17 0.07 14.98
N MET A 55 11.32 0.46 16.25
CA MET A 55 10.21 0.56 17.21
C MET A 55 9.33 1.78 16.91
N GLY A 56 8.01 1.58 16.88
CA GLY A 56 7.02 2.58 16.45
C GLY A 56 6.82 2.63 14.95
N SER A 57 7.20 1.59 14.21
CA SER A 57 7.07 1.52 12.74
C SER A 57 5.64 1.18 12.29
N PHE A 58 5.39 1.18 10.98
CA PHE A 58 4.18 0.60 10.40
C PHE A 58 3.93 -0.86 10.80
N ASN A 59 4.98 -1.60 11.18
CA ASN A 59 4.86 -2.99 11.62
C ASN A 59 4.35 -3.14 13.05
N ASP A 60 4.33 -2.06 13.83
CA ASP A 60 3.84 -2.05 15.21
C ASP A 60 2.37 -1.63 15.33
N LEU A 61 1.72 -1.31 14.21
CA LEU A 61 0.28 -1.02 14.19
C LEU A 61 -0.52 -2.26 14.62
N PRO A 62 -1.59 -2.09 15.41
CA PRO A 62 -2.49 -3.19 15.76
C PRO A 62 -3.25 -3.70 14.53
N SER A 63 -3.98 -4.80 14.72
CA SER A 63 -4.87 -5.35 13.70
C SER A 63 -6.02 -4.40 13.37
N MET A 64 -6.42 -4.40 12.10
CA MET A 64 -7.57 -3.63 11.60
C MET A 64 -8.87 -4.45 11.77
N ARG A 65 -10.03 -3.85 11.44
CA ARG A 65 -11.33 -4.51 11.62
C ARG A 65 -11.66 -5.47 10.46
N GLY A 66 -12.11 -6.68 10.75
CA GLY A 66 -12.64 -7.60 9.73
C GLY A 66 -11.69 -7.80 8.56
N ASN A 67 -12.19 -7.66 7.32
CA ASN A 67 -11.38 -7.84 6.10
C ASN A 67 -10.31 -6.76 5.92
N HIS A 68 -10.43 -5.60 6.58
CA HIS A 68 -9.41 -4.57 6.53
C HIS A 68 -8.06 -5.06 7.03
N ASP A 69 -8.01 -5.99 7.98
CA ASP A 69 -6.74 -6.50 8.54
C ASP A 69 -5.90 -7.16 7.45
N TYR A 70 -6.56 -8.00 6.66
CA TYR A 70 -5.92 -8.68 5.55
C TYR A 70 -5.54 -7.73 4.43
N ILE A 71 -6.47 -6.86 4.01
CA ILE A 71 -6.25 -5.89 2.92
C ILE A 71 -5.11 -4.94 3.31
N PHE A 72 -5.09 -4.44 4.55
CA PHE A 72 -4.04 -3.57 5.06
C PHE A 72 -2.67 -4.28 5.06
N GLY A 73 -2.62 -5.52 5.52
CA GLY A 73 -1.41 -6.34 5.46
C GLY A 73 -0.91 -6.55 4.03
N PHE A 74 -1.81 -6.85 3.09
CA PHE A 74 -1.49 -6.99 1.66
C PHE A 74 -0.91 -5.69 1.09
N LEU A 75 -1.60 -4.57 1.30
CA LEU A 75 -1.16 -3.26 0.82
C LEU A 75 0.19 -2.84 1.40
N LYS A 76 0.41 -3.09 2.70
CA LYS A 76 1.71 -2.85 3.33
C LYS A 76 2.85 -3.60 2.63
N SER A 77 2.64 -4.88 2.33
CA SER A 77 3.63 -5.72 1.64
C SER A 77 3.94 -5.17 0.26
N VAL A 78 2.92 -4.81 -0.53
CA VAL A 78 3.11 -4.29 -1.89
C VAL A 78 3.82 -2.94 -1.87
N CYS A 79 3.39 -2.00 -1.03
CA CYS A 79 4.00 -0.67 -0.94
C CYS A 79 5.47 -0.75 -0.48
N TYR A 80 5.76 -1.61 0.49
CA TYR A 80 7.12 -1.85 0.93
C TYR A 80 7.99 -2.44 -0.18
N ALA A 81 7.49 -3.47 -0.89
CA ALA A 81 8.21 -4.09 -2.00
C ALA A 81 8.54 -3.07 -3.10
N PHE A 82 7.56 -2.25 -3.48
CA PHE A 82 7.73 -1.17 -4.44
C PHE A 82 8.81 -0.19 -4.00
N GLY A 83 8.68 0.38 -2.79
CA GLY A 83 9.65 1.34 -2.25
C GLY A 83 11.06 0.76 -2.20
N HIS A 84 11.18 -0.53 -1.87
CA HIS A 84 12.46 -1.22 -1.78
C HIS A 84 13.16 -1.41 -3.14
N LEU A 85 12.38 -1.50 -4.22
CA LEU A 85 12.87 -1.78 -5.58
C LEU A 85 12.97 -0.53 -6.47
N TYR A 86 12.20 0.53 -6.20
CA TYR A 86 12.07 1.71 -7.08
C TYR A 86 13.41 2.40 -7.40
N GLY A 87 14.34 2.42 -6.45
CA GLY A 87 15.70 2.96 -6.66
C GLY A 87 16.75 1.94 -7.11
N LYS A 88 16.39 0.67 -7.29
CA LYS A 88 17.33 -0.43 -7.59
C LYS A 88 17.15 -1.04 -8.97
N ARG A 89 16.00 -0.83 -9.61
CA ARG A 89 15.67 -1.34 -10.93
C ARG A 89 15.80 -0.21 -11.95
N GLU A 90 16.92 -0.14 -12.65
CA GLU A 90 17.12 0.86 -13.69
C GLU A 90 16.24 0.58 -14.92
N GLY A 91 15.61 1.62 -15.48
CA GLY A 91 14.88 1.55 -16.74
C GLY A 91 13.46 0.96 -16.69
N ILE A 92 12.96 0.55 -15.52
CA ILE A 92 11.55 0.13 -15.35
C ILE A 92 10.67 1.35 -15.04
N SER A 93 9.45 1.40 -15.59
CA SER A 93 8.49 2.43 -15.19
C SER A 93 7.93 2.13 -13.79
N PRO A 94 7.47 3.16 -13.04
CA PRO A 94 6.76 2.94 -11.79
C PRO A 94 5.59 1.96 -11.91
N GLU A 95 4.83 2.07 -13.00
CA GLU A 95 3.64 1.24 -13.23
C GLU A 95 4.04 -0.23 -13.42
N ALA A 96 5.02 -0.51 -14.28
CA ALA A 96 5.50 -1.86 -14.52
C ALA A 96 6.12 -2.47 -13.25
N LEU A 97 6.84 -1.67 -12.46
CA LEU A 97 7.39 -2.14 -11.19
C LEU A 97 6.29 -2.48 -10.18
N MET A 98 5.23 -1.67 -10.12
CA MET A 98 4.11 -1.93 -9.23
C MET A 98 3.31 -3.18 -9.65
N GLU A 99 3.14 -3.42 -10.95
CA GLU A 99 2.58 -4.66 -11.48
C GLU A 99 3.42 -5.89 -11.10
N GLU A 100 4.75 -5.81 -11.21
CA GLU A 100 5.65 -6.87 -10.73
C GLU A 100 5.47 -7.11 -9.21
N CYS A 101 5.44 -6.04 -8.41
CA CYS A 101 5.25 -6.16 -6.96
C CYS A 101 3.90 -6.81 -6.60
N LEU A 102 2.83 -6.43 -7.31
CA LEU A 102 1.51 -7.02 -7.11
C LEU A 102 1.51 -8.51 -7.47
N HIS A 103 2.15 -8.89 -8.57
CA HIS A 103 2.27 -10.28 -8.97
C HIS A 103 2.98 -11.12 -7.91
N ASP A 104 4.12 -10.63 -7.41
CA ASP A 104 4.91 -11.32 -6.40
C ASP A 104 4.16 -11.48 -5.07
N VAL A 105 3.48 -10.42 -4.60
CA VAL A 105 2.71 -10.46 -3.35
C VAL A 105 1.46 -11.32 -3.49
N GLU A 106 0.78 -11.32 -4.65
CA GLU A 106 -0.36 -12.21 -4.92
C GLU A 106 0.01 -13.69 -4.76
N GLN A 107 1.22 -14.08 -5.21
CA GLN A 107 1.73 -15.45 -5.12
C GLN A 107 2.44 -15.77 -3.80
N ALA A 108 2.60 -14.81 -2.90
CA ALA A 108 3.37 -15.02 -1.68
C ALA A 108 2.68 -16.02 -0.73
N ALA A 109 3.45 -16.98 -0.21
CA ALA A 109 2.92 -18.07 0.62
C ALA A 109 2.23 -17.59 1.93
N TYR A 110 2.57 -16.39 2.40
CA TYR A 110 1.97 -15.77 3.59
C TYR A 110 0.68 -14.99 3.31
N HIS A 111 0.24 -14.93 2.04
CA HIS A 111 -1.06 -14.42 1.63
C HIS A 111 -1.92 -15.57 1.06
N PRO A 112 -2.49 -16.44 1.91
CA PRO A 112 -3.10 -17.70 1.47
C PRO A 112 -4.42 -17.53 0.69
N HIS A 113 -5.03 -16.34 0.71
CA HIS A 113 -6.34 -16.09 0.11
C HIS A 113 -6.22 -15.63 -1.35
N LYS A 114 -5.86 -16.56 -2.26
CA LYS A 114 -5.60 -16.24 -3.67
C LYS A 114 -6.71 -15.43 -4.36
N ALA A 115 -7.97 -15.80 -4.18
CA ALA A 115 -9.10 -15.09 -4.78
C ALA A 115 -9.22 -13.64 -4.27
N LEU A 116 -8.98 -13.43 -2.97
CA LEU A 116 -9.00 -12.09 -2.37
C LEU A 116 -7.79 -11.27 -2.81
N ASN A 117 -6.59 -11.87 -2.88
CA ASN A 117 -5.40 -11.20 -3.42
C ASN A 117 -5.64 -10.68 -4.85
N GLN A 118 -6.25 -11.52 -5.69
CA GLN A 118 -6.59 -11.18 -7.07
C GLN A 118 -7.62 -10.05 -7.13
N ALA A 119 -8.65 -10.08 -6.29
CA ALA A 119 -9.64 -9.01 -6.22
C ALA A 119 -9.00 -7.68 -5.80
N ILE A 120 -8.16 -7.68 -4.75
CA ILE A 120 -7.43 -6.49 -4.30
C ILE A 120 -6.54 -5.94 -5.42
N ALA A 121 -5.76 -6.80 -6.08
CA ALA A 121 -4.87 -6.40 -7.18
C ALA A 121 -5.66 -5.81 -8.37
N GLN A 122 -6.78 -6.43 -8.74
CA GLN A 122 -7.65 -5.92 -9.82
C GLN A 122 -8.19 -4.52 -9.50
N HIS A 123 -8.70 -4.31 -8.28
CA HIS A 123 -9.21 -3.01 -7.87
C HIS A 123 -8.12 -1.94 -7.77
N LEU A 124 -6.89 -2.31 -7.35
CA LEU A 124 -5.74 -1.42 -7.39
C LEU A 124 -5.39 -0.97 -8.82
N MET A 125 -5.38 -1.92 -9.77
CA MET A 125 -5.10 -1.62 -11.17
C MET A 125 -6.20 -0.76 -11.82
N GLN A 126 -7.44 -0.90 -11.37
CA GLN A 126 -8.59 -0.11 -11.82
C GLN A 126 -8.64 1.28 -11.16
N GLY A 127 -7.95 1.47 -10.03
CA GLY A 127 -7.96 2.71 -9.26
C GLY A 127 -9.27 2.94 -8.51
N ASP A 128 -9.95 1.86 -8.12
CA ASP A 128 -11.25 1.89 -7.42
C ASP A 128 -11.24 1.08 -6.11
N LEU A 129 -10.06 0.65 -5.63
CA LEU A 129 -9.96 -0.12 -4.39
C LEU A 129 -10.54 0.65 -3.20
N GLN A 130 -10.24 1.95 -3.08
CA GLN A 130 -10.74 2.77 -1.98
C GLN A 130 -12.27 2.73 -1.87
N GLU A 131 -12.97 2.75 -3.02
CA GLU A 131 -14.44 2.75 -3.09
C GLU A 131 -15.06 1.38 -2.77
N ASN A 132 -14.25 0.32 -2.78
CA ASN A 132 -14.69 -1.06 -2.64
C ASN A 132 -14.13 -1.78 -1.40
N LEU A 133 -13.39 -1.09 -0.51
CA LEU A 133 -12.80 -1.66 0.70
C LEU A 133 -13.79 -2.47 1.55
N ASP A 134 -14.96 -1.90 1.86
CA ASP A 134 -15.97 -2.56 2.70
C ASP A 134 -16.76 -3.67 1.95
N ARG A 135 -16.57 -3.82 0.63
CA ARG A 135 -17.27 -4.81 -0.21
C ARG A 135 -16.45 -6.07 -0.50
N LEU A 136 -15.14 -6.01 -0.26
CA LEU A 136 -14.20 -7.12 -0.37
C LEU A 136 -14.24 -7.98 0.88
#